data_AF-A0A969DW93-F1
#
_entry.id   AF-A0A969DW93-F1
#
_cell.length_a   1.000
_cell.length_b   1.000
_cell.length_c   1.000
_cell.angle_alpha   90.00
_cell.angle_beta   90.00
_cell.angle_gamma   90.00
#
_symmetry.space_group_name_H-M   'P 1'
#
loop_
_entity.id
_entity.type
_entity.pdbx_description
1 polymer ?
#
loop_
_entity_poly.entity_id
_entity_poly.type
_entity_poly.pdbx_seq_one_letter_code
_entity_poly.pdbx_strand_id
1 'polypeptide(L)'
;MRIHELSEEIELDSVYLTKNSTAYVEDPVGEFNIDVSKFDSTRVDTVFRTRLSDALGQKLFDRAVTDTLTYYSDAEFRKFFNGFAFVSDEANDLVMGIHAESNTTFVRMYIHNANKNTFFDYELEGYDADGDDITRYYNQITLDKSGTPLQAVNSFYTPFQLDKSYSQSSTGVFTELDLKPYVDFLDTIGRLVVNKAEIIIPVEPFDDNLLPLSQLDIYMANDQHKFIEVYDANKDKILYGVAGQLTFVKDKDVNSGHYIGDMTQYFQQIANGNIEDYQVLLGQPSLYNSVINVHQTVFNKDQIYLNIYYSELQ
;
A
#
# COMPACT_ATOMS: atom_id res chain seq x y z
N MET A 1 14.27 -2.60 -17.19
CA MET A 1 14.18 -2.79 -15.71
C MET A 1 15.28 -3.75 -15.27
N ARG A 2 16.00 -3.39 -14.22
CA ARG A 2 17.10 -4.17 -13.63
C ARG A 2 16.68 -4.73 -12.27
N ILE A 3 17.16 -5.93 -11.97
CA ILE A 3 16.94 -6.61 -10.69
C ILE A 3 18.27 -6.58 -9.95
N HIS A 4 18.26 -6.08 -8.72
CA HIS A 4 19.42 -5.97 -7.85
C HIS A 4 19.18 -6.79 -6.58
N GLU A 5 20.22 -7.35 -5.98
CA GLU A 5 20.13 -7.96 -4.65
C GLU A 5 20.16 -6.87 -3.58
N LEU A 6 19.27 -6.95 -2.58
CA LEU A 6 19.31 -6.03 -1.43
C LEU A 6 20.57 -6.28 -0.60
N SER A 7 21.28 -5.21 -0.24
CA SER A 7 22.47 -5.31 0.63
C SER A 7 22.13 -5.28 2.12
N GLU A 8 20.91 -4.85 2.45
CA GLU A 8 20.38 -4.73 3.81
C GLU A 8 18.98 -5.35 3.86
N GLU A 9 18.58 -5.85 5.04
CA GLU A 9 17.25 -6.41 5.27
C GLU A 9 16.18 -5.31 5.30
N ILE A 10 14.97 -5.65 4.88
CA ILE A 10 13.78 -4.83 5.13
C ILE A 10 13.26 -5.16 6.54
N GLU A 11 13.45 -4.25 7.50
CA GLU A 11 13.02 -4.40 8.90
C GLU A 11 11.55 -4.82 9.05
N LEU A 12 11.29 -5.80 9.92
CA LEU A 12 9.97 -6.41 10.10
C LEU A 12 9.02 -5.60 10.99
N ASP A 13 9.58 -4.78 11.88
CA ASP A 13 8.89 -3.95 12.88
C ASP A 13 8.61 -2.52 12.39
N SER A 14 8.86 -2.25 11.12
CA SER A 14 8.65 -0.95 10.50
C SER A 14 7.46 -0.96 9.53
N VAL A 15 6.76 0.18 9.44
CA VAL A 15 5.77 0.41 8.37
C VAL A 15 6.39 1.27 7.27
N TYR A 16 6.23 0.84 6.02
CA TYR A 16 6.88 1.45 4.86
C TYR A 16 5.93 2.36 4.08
N LEU A 17 6.49 3.46 3.57
CA LEU A 17 5.88 4.40 2.64
C LEU A 17 6.81 4.61 1.44
N THR A 18 6.34 5.35 0.43
CA THR A 18 7.02 5.52 -0.87
C THR A 18 8.38 6.24 -0.82
N LYS A 19 8.75 6.78 0.35
CA LYS A 19 10.05 7.44 0.59
C LYS A 19 11.10 6.52 1.23
N ASN A 20 10.68 5.35 1.71
CA ASN A 20 11.62 4.41 2.28
C ASN A 20 12.58 3.92 1.18
N SER A 21 13.80 3.62 1.59
CA SER A 21 14.83 3.11 0.71
C SER A 21 15.66 2.10 1.49
N THR A 22 16.03 1.03 0.81
CA THR A 22 16.89 -0.03 1.30
C THR A 22 18.01 -0.16 0.28
N ALA A 23 19.24 -0.19 0.76
CA ALA A 23 20.40 -0.27 -0.10
C ALA A 23 20.40 -1.60 -0.87
N TYR A 24 20.92 -1.56 -2.11
CA TYR A 24 21.08 -2.71 -2.97
C TYR A 24 22.44 -2.70 -3.65
N VAL A 25 22.85 -3.88 -4.12
CA VAL A 25 24.09 -4.05 -4.87
C VAL A 25 23.94 -3.46 -6.28
N GLU A 26 24.82 -2.54 -6.64
CA GLU A 26 24.78 -1.82 -7.93
C GLU A 26 24.83 -2.75 -9.15
N ASP A 27 25.60 -3.84 -9.09
CA ASP A 27 25.65 -4.80 -10.18
C ASP A 27 24.34 -5.61 -10.25
N PRO A 28 23.57 -5.50 -11.34
CA PRO A 28 22.29 -6.18 -11.43
C PRO A 28 22.47 -7.69 -11.55
N VAL A 29 21.63 -8.43 -10.83
CA VAL A 29 21.56 -9.89 -10.90
C VAL A 29 20.59 -10.38 -11.96
N GLY A 30 19.83 -9.48 -12.60
CA GLY A 30 18.94 -9.81 -13.70
C GLY A 30 18.46 -8.56 -14.42
N GLU A 31 17.98 -8.73 -15.64
CA GLU A 31 17.39 -7.66 -16.43
C GLU A 31 16.18 -8.21 -17.19
N PHE A 32 15.14 -7.40 -17.33
CA PHE A 32 14.03 -7.73 -18.20
C PHE A 32 13.37 -6.47 -18.75
N ASN A 33 12.80 -6.66 -19.94
CA ASN A 33 12.06 -5.64 -20.66
C ASN A 33 10.61 -6.09 -20.77
N ILE A 34 9.73 -5.27 -20.24
CA ILE A 34 8.29 -5.48 -20.31
C ILE A 34 7.77 -4.71 -21.50
N ASP A 35 7.09 -5.42 -22.38
CA ASP A 35 6.40 -4.84 -23.51
C ASP A 35 4.90 -5.00 -23.28
N VAL A 36 4.28 -3.94 -22.73
CA VAL A 36 2.85 -3.93 -22.38
C VAL A 36 1.95 -4.08 -23.60
N SER A 37 2.45 -3.82 -24.82
CA SER A 37 1.67 -4.05 -26.05
C SER A 37 1.38 -5.54 -26.30
N LYS A 38 2.13 -6.43 -25.63
CA LYS A 38 1.92 -7.87 -25.65
C LYS A 38 0.93 -8.34 -24.59
N PHE A 39 0.42 -7.45 -23.75
CA PHE A 39 -0.56 -7.80 -22.74
C PHE A 39 -1.90 -7.93 -23.44
N ASP A 40 -2.36 -9.17 -23.51
CA ASP A 40 -3.69 -9.47 -23.99
C ASP A 40 -4.64 -9.36 -22.80
N SER A 41 -5.46 -8.31 -22.77
CA SER A 41 -6.46 -8.08 -21.71
C SER A 41 -7.52 -9.19 -21.62
N THR A 42 -7.56 -10.11 -22.59
CA THR A 42 -8.42 -11.31 -22.57
C THR A 42 -7.71 -12.55 -22.03
N ARG A 43 -6.40 -12.50 -21.78
CA ARG A 43 -5.59 -13.59 -21.24
C ARG A 43 -5.08 -13.23 -19.86
N VAL A 44 -5.54 -13.99 -18.88
CA VAL A 44 -5.21 -13.81 -17.45
C VAL A 44 -3.75 -14.21 -17.13
N ASP A 45 -3.09 -15.00 -18.00
CA ASP A 45 -1.79 -15.63 -17.72
C ASP A 45 -0.62 -15.05 -18.54
N THR A 46 -0.23 -13.81 -18.30
CA THR A 46 1.09 -13.33 -18.76
C THR A 46 2.10 -13.52 -17.63
N VAL A 47 2.76 -14.68 -17.59
CA VAL A 47 3.84 -14.95 -16.62
C VAL A 47 5.16 -14.36 -17.13
N PHE A 48 5.73 -13.39 -16.42
CA PHE A 48 7.07 -12.88 -16.72
C PHE A 48 8.13 -13.82 -16.15
N ARG A 49 9.10 -14.18 -16.99
CA ARG A 49 10.27 -14.96 -16.58
C ARG A 49 11.51 -14.30 -17.13
N THR A 50 12.48 -14.08 -16.27
CA THR A 50 13.82 -13.68 -16.67
C THR A 50 14.85 -14.57 -16.02
N ARG A 51 15.99 -14.73 -16.69
CA ARG A 51 17.13 -15.47 -16.15
C ARG A 51 17.91 -14.54 -15.24
N LEU A 52 18.17 -14.99 -14.01
CA LEU A 52 19.10 -14.33 -13.10
C LEU A 52 20.54 -14.78 -13.37
N SER A 53 21.50 -14.04 -12.83
CA SER A 53 22.92 -14.25 -13.05
C SER A 53 23.39 -15.61 -12.52
N ASP A 54 24.34 -16.22 -13.23
CA ASP A 54 24.93 -17.48 -12.80
C ASP A 54 25.70 -17.32 -11.48
N ALA A 55 26.20 -16.12 -11.19
CA ALA A 55 26.85 -15.80 -9.92
C ALA A 55 25.88 -15.89 -8.74
N LEU A 56 24.68 -15.33 -8.85
CA LEU A 56 23.63 -15.49 -7.85
C LEU A 56 23.23 -16.96 -7.70
N GLY A 57 23.03 -17.66 -8.83
CA GLY A 57 22.73 -19.09 -8.82
C GLY A 57 23.78 -19.92 -8.08
N GLN A 58 25.07 -19.65 -8.32
CA GLN A 58 26.18 -20.33 -7.65
C GLN A 58 26.21 -20.00 -6.15
N LYS A 59 25.99 -18.72 -5.77
CA LYS A 59 25.90 -18.29 -4.37
C LYS A 59 24.79 -19.04 -3.61
N LEU A 60 23.59 -19.15 -4.18
CA LEU A 60 22.49 -19.89 -3.59
C LEU A 60 22.79 -21.40 -3.52
N PHE A 61 23.38 -21.96 -4.57
CA PHE A 61 23.75 -23.38 -4.63
C PHE A 61 24.83 -23.76 -3.60
N ASP A 62 25.90 -22.99 -3.48
CA ASP A 62 26.97 -23.24 -2.51
C ASP A 62 26.45 -23.20 -1.08
N ARG A 63 25.51 -22.28 -0.79
CA ARG A 63 24.84 -22.22 0.51
C ARG A 63 24.01 -23.48 0.76
N ALA A 64 23.22 -23.91 -0.22
CA ALA A 64 22.41 -25.13 -0.14
C ALA A 64 23.23 -26.40 0.13
N VAL A 65 24.44 -26.48 -0.45
CA VAL A 65 25.35 -27.63 -0.25
C VAL A 65 26.02 -27.63 1.12
N THR A 66 26.35 -26.44 1.65
CA THR A 66 27.13 -26.30 2.89
C THR A 66 26.29 -26.23 4.15
N ASP A 67 25.03 -25.78 4.04
CA ASP A 67 24.12 -25.60 5.15
C ASP A 67 22.70 -25.98 4.74
N THR A 68 22.37 -27.25 4.97
CA THR A 68 21.05 -27.79 4.66
C THR A 68 19.94 -27.13 5.49
N LEU A 69 20.23 -26.56 6.66
CA LEU A 69 19.20 -25.95 7.50
C LEU A 69 18.71 -24.63 6.88
N THR A 70 19.63 -23.82 6.36
CA THR A 70 19.30 -22.60 5.58
C THR A 70 18.51 -22.93 4.32
N TYR A 71 18.67 -24.13 3.78
CA TYR A 71 17.96 -24.58 2.60
C TYR A 71 16.51 -25.04 2.89
N TYR A 72 16.21 -25.49 4.11
CA TYR A 72 14.89 -26.02 4.49
C TYR A 72 14.08 -25.08 5.40
N SER A 73 14.63 -23.92 5.77
CA SER A 73 13.98 -22.96 6.66
C SER A 73 13.99 -21.57 6.04
N ASP A 74 12.81 -21.01 5.79
CA ASP A 74 12.64 -19.66 5.27
C ASP A 74 13.28 -18.62 6.20
N ALA A 75 13.17 -18.81 7.51
CA ALA A 75 13.79 -17.95 8.52
C ALA A 75 15.33 -17.94 8.41
N GLU A 76 15.96 -19.08 8.16
CA GLU A 76 17.42 -19.15 7.97
C GLU A 76 17.84 -18.66 6.57
N PHE A 77 17.01 -18.86 5.55
CA PHE A 77 17.24 -18.31 4.21
C PHE A 77 17.23 -16.78 4.21
N ARG A 78 16.29 -16.15 4.92
CA ARG A 78 16.20 -14.69 5.06
C ARG A 78 17.45 -14.06 5.69
N LYS A 79 18.08 -14.74 6.65
CA LYS A 79 19.36 -14.29 7.23
C LYS A 79 20.51 -14.24 6.21
N PHE A 80 20.38 -14.97 5.11
CA PHE A 80 21.39 -15.05 4.05
C PHE A 80 21.03 -14.20 2.82
N PHE A 81 19.75 -14.09 2.49
CA PHE A 81 19.24 -13.41 1.31
C PHE A 81 18.21 -12.34 1.69
N ASN A 82 18.62 -11.08 1.57
CA ASN A 82 17.82 -9.94 2.04
C ASN A 82 16.65 -9.58 1.11
N GLY A 83 16.66 -10.03 -0.15
CA GLY A 83 15.59 -9.77 -1.12
C GLY A 83 16.09 -9.13 -2.42
N PHE A 84 15.15 -8.58 -3.20
CA PHE A 84 15.43 -7.93 -4.48
C PHE A 84 14.93 -6.48 -4.51
N ALA A 85 15.70 -5.61 -5.17
CA ALA A 85 15.22 -4.33 -5.65
C ALA A 85 14.95 -4.42 -7.16
N PHE A 86 13.77 -3.94 -7.58
CA PHE A 86 13.38 -3.83 -8.98
C PHE A 86 13.47 -2.37 -9.39
N VAL A 87 14.45 -2.04 -10.24
CA VAL A 87 14.80 -0.66 -10.59
C VAL A 87 14.50 -0.42 -12.06
N SER A 88 13.62 0.55 -12.35
CA SER A 88 13.33 0.98 -13.71
C SER A 88 14.48 1.83 -14.28
N ASP A 89 14.60 1.88 -15.59
CA ASP A 89 15.45 2.88 -16.25
C ASP A 89 14.85 4.29 -16.10
N GLU A 90 15.68 5.33 -16.18
CA GLU A 90 15.24 6.74 -16.02
C GLU A 90 14.18 7.15 -17.07
N ALA A 91 14.22 6.56 -18.26
CA ALA A 91 13.32 6.86 -19.37
C ALA A 91 12.01 6.04 -19.36
N ASN A 92 11.62 5.48 -18.21
CA ASN A 92 10.45 4.64 -18.08
C ASN A 92 9.15 5.45 -17.89
N ASP A 93 8.12 5.14 -18.65
CA ASP A 93 6.79 5.78 -18.64
C ASP A 93 5.69 4.89 -18.05
N LEU A 94 6.05 3.72 -17.52
CA LEU A 94 5.11 2.72 -17.00
C LEU A 94 5.33 2.47 -15.50
N VAL A 95 4.24 2.44 -14.74
CA VAL A 95 4.30 1.96 -13.35
C VAL A 95 3.80 0.52 -13.30
N MET A 96 4.58 -0.35 -12.66
CA MET A 96 4.22 -1.76 -12.46
C MET A 96 4.12 -2.06 -10.96
N GLY A 97 3.01 -2.70 -10.58
CA GLY A 97 2.88 -3.37 -9.28
C GLY A 97 3.36 -4.81 -9.37
N ILE A 98 4.11 -5.27 -8.37
CA ILE A 98 4.47 -6.68 -8.19
C ILE A 98 3.71 -7.19 -6.97
N HIS A 99 2.95 -8.28 -7.13
CA HIS A 99 2.27 -8.95 -6.02
C HIS A 99 3.26 -9.92 -5.37
N ALA A 100 3.99 -9.45 -4.35
CA ALA A 100 5.01 -10.24 -3.66
C ALA A 100 4.44 -11.46 -2.92
N GLU A 101 3.20 -11.35 -2.43
CA GLU A 101 2.44 -12.41 -1.73
C GLU A 101 1.80 -13.43 -2.68
N SER A 102 2.06 -13.35 -3.99
CA SER A 102 1.54 -14.35 -4.94
C SER A 102 2.46 -15.56 -4.99
N ASN A 103 1.87 -16.75 -4.90
CA ASN A 103 2.56 -18.03 -5.21
C ASN A 103 3.07 -18.16 -6.67
N THR A 104 2.81 -17.16 -7.52
CA THR A 104 3.38 -17.06 -8.88
C THR A 104 4.60 -16.14 -8.95
N THR A 105 4.95 -15.46 -7.85
CA THR A 105 6.11 -14.60 -7.70
C THR A 105 7.20 -15.34 -6.92
N PHE A 106 8.10 -15.99 -7.64
CA PHE A 106 9.17 -16.79 -7.04
C PHE A 106 10.46 -16.78 -7.86
N VAL A 107 11.56 -17.12 -7.21
CA VAL A 107 12.83 -17.46 -7.87
C VAL A 107 12.89 -18.96 -8.05
N ARG A 108 13.01 -19.42 -9.30
CA ARG A 108 13.18 -20.85 -9.60
C ARG A 108 14.64 -21.20 -9.79
N MET A 109 15.16 -22.10 -8.97
CA MET A 109 16.45 -22.74 -9.20
C MET A 109 16.28 -24.07 -9.94
N TYR A 110 16.96 -24.21 -11.07
CA TYR A 110 17.02 -25.48 -11.81
C TYR A 110 18.29 -26.23 -11.41
N ILE A 111 18.12 -27.45 -10.89
CA ILE A 111 19.22 -28.31 -10.48
C ILE A 111 19.28 -29.51 -11.41
N HIS A 112 20.43 -29.65 -12.07
CA HIS A 112 20.71 -30.75 -12.99
C HIS A 112 21.75 -31.68 -12.36
N ASN A 113 21.38 -32.94 -12.14
CA ASN A 113 22.35 -34.00 -11.86
C ASN A 113 22.29 -35.06 -12.96
N ALA A 114 23.29 -35.95 -13.01
CA ALA A 114 23.46 -36.92 -14.11
C ALA A 114 22.22 -37.80 -14.39
N ASN A 115 21.31 -37.95 -13.42
CA ASN A 115 20.16 -38.85 -13.52
C ASN A 115 18.80 -38.15 -13.36
N LYS A 116 18.76 -36.86 -12.99
CA LYS A 116 17.53 -36.13 -12.66
C LYS A 116 17.69 -34.63 -12.85
N ASN A 117 16.72 -34.03 -13.52
CA ASN A 117 16.48 -32.60 -13.50
C ASN A 117 15.40 -32.33 -12.46
N THR A 118 15.67 -31.44 -11.52
CA THR A 118 14.71 -31.00 -10.50
C THR A 118 14.72 -29.47 -10.45
N PHE A 119 13.67 -28.89 -9.87
CA PHE A 119 13.62 -27.47 -9.61
C PHE A 119 13.09 -27.22 -8.21
N PHE A 120 13.38 -26.03 -7.69
CA PHE A 120 12.88 -25.51 -6.43
C PHE A 120 12.46 -24.06 -6.64
N ASP A 121 11.32 -23.70 -6.07
CA ASP A 121 10.79 -22.35 -6.10
C ASP A 121 11.00 -21.73 -4.71
N TYR A 122 11.66 -20.58 -4.69
CA TYR A 122 11.76 -19.72 -3.53
C TYR A 122 10.73 -18.61 -3.71
N GLU A 123 9.61 -18.74 -3.00
CA GLU A 123 8.58 -17.71 -2.97
C GLU A 123 9.17 -16.44 -2.32
N LEU A 124 8.75 -15.26 -2.82
CA LEU A 124 9.16 -13.99 -2.20
C LEU A 124 8.30 -13.64 -0.99
N GLU A 125 7.14 -14.29 -0.88
CA GLU A 125 6.39 -14.38 0.37
C GLU A 125 7.26 -15.09 1.42
N GLY A 126 7.06 -14.78 2.69
CA GLY A 126 7.57 -15.71 3.67
C GLY A 126 6.94 -15.60 5.02
N TYR A 127 7.21 -16.68 5.75
CA TYR A 127 6.57 -17.00 6.98
C TYR A 127 7.61 -17.17 8.07
N ASP A 128 7.27 -16.82 9.30
CA ASP A 128 8.10 -17.17 10.44
C ASP A 128 7.95 -18.65 10.83
N ALA A 129 8.55 -19.03 11.97
CA ALA A 129 8.53 -20.42 12.43
C ALA A 129 7.14 -20.90 12.88
N ASP A 130 6.23 -19.97 13.22
CA ASP A 130 4.88 -20.26 13.68
C ASP A 130 3.86 -20.24 12.53
N GLY A 131 4.30 -19.80 11.34
CA GLY A 131 3.51 -19.79 10.10
C GLY A 131 2.83 -18.45 9.82
N ASP A 132 3.23 -17.39 10.51
CA ASP A 132 2.67 -16.05 10.32
C ASP A 132 3.38 -15.32 9.16
N ASP A 133 2.60 -14.58 8.35
CA ASP A 133 3.10 -13.84 7.18
C ASP A 133 3.96 -12.63 7.60
N ILE A 134 5.26 -12.74 7.30
CA ILE A 134 6.29 -11.73 7.54
C ILE A 134 6.79 -11.09 6.25
N THR A 135 6.02 -11.18 5.16
CA THR A 135 6.38 -10.57 3.88
C THR A 135 6.48 -9.06 4.03
N ARG A 136 7.58 -8.48 3.54
CA ARG A 136 7.79 -7.03 3.46
C ARG A 136 8.28 -6.68 2.06
N TYR A 137 7.67 -5.67 1.49
CA TYR A 137 7.99 -5.08 0.21
C TYR A 137 7.68 -3.59 0.33
N TYR A 138 8.06 -2.74 -0.61
CA TYR A 138 7.55 -1.37 -0.76
C TYR A 138 7.99 -0.87 -2.14
N ASN A 139 7.46 0.28 -2.57
CA ASN A 139 7.87 0.93 -3.81
C ASN A 139 8.48 2.30 -3.51
N GLN A 140 9.28 2.83 -4.44
CA GLN A 140 9.85 4.17 -4.36
C GLN A 140 9.38 5.03 -5.53
N ILE A 141 8.06 5.13 -5.72
CA ILE A 141 7.50 5.98 -6.79
C ILE A 141 7.82 7.44 -6.49
N THR A 142 8.53 8.07 -7.43
CA THR A 142 8.78 9.51 -7.42
C THR A 142 7.80 10.19 -8.37
N LEU A 143 7.41 11.43 -8.03
CA LEU A 143 6.46 12.20 -8.82
C LEU A 143 7.02 13.60 -9.05
N ASP A 144 7.17 13.97 -10.32
CA ASP A 144 7.33 15.38 -10.69
C ASP A 144 5.97 16.06 -10.67
N LYS A 145 5.82 17.04 -9.77
CA LYS A 145 4.59 17.82 -9.60
C LYS A 145 4.65 19.17 -10.31
N SER A 146 5.74 19.49 -11.02
CA SER A 146 5.91 20.78 -11.68
C SER A 146 4.80 21.06 -12.71
N GLY A 147 4.22 22.27 -12.67
CA GLY A 147 3.11 22.63 -13.54
C GLY A 147 1.77 21.95 -13.23
N THR A 148 1.68 21.16 -12.16
CA THR A 148 0.42 20.53 -11.69
C THR A 148 -0.21 21.33 -10.54
N PRO A 149 -1.50 21.14 -10.24
CA PRO A 149 -2.12 21.70 -9.02
C PRO A 149 -1.42 21.27 -7.72
N LEU A 150 -0.67 20.16 -7.74
CA LEU A 150 0.07 19.65 -6.58
C LEU A 150 1.50 20.23 -6.45
N GLN A 151 1.94 21.17 -7.29
CA GLN A 151 3.32 21.67 -7.23
C GLN A 151 3.71 22.23 -5.85
N ALA A 152 2.73 22.74 -5.09
CA ALA A 152 2.93 23.29 -3.75
C ALA A 152 3.10 22.20 -2.68
N VAL A 153 2.66 20.96 -2.95
CA VAL A 153 2.72 19.82 -2.02
C VAL A 153 4.11 19.21 -2.05
N ASN A 154 5.03 19.83 -1.29
CA ASN A 154 6.47 19.56 -1.36
C ASN A 154 7.08 19.08 -0.03
N SER A 155 6.28 18.93 1.02
CA SER A 155 6.73 18.53 2.35
C SER A 155 5.85 17.41 2.91
N PHE A 156 6.45 16.48 3.65
CA PHE A 156 5.72 15.37 4.27
C PHE A 156 5.08 15.81 5.58
N TYR A 157 3.98 15.14 5.95
CA TYR A 157 3.23 15.38 7.19
C TYR A 157 2.88 16.86 7.41
N THR A 158 2.71 17.58 6.31
CA THR A 158 2.38 19.00 6.28
C THR A 158 1.08 19.13 5.48
N PRO A 159 0.01 19.66 6.07
CA PRO A 159 -1.23 19.89 5.36
C PRO A 159 -1.07 21.08 4.41
N PHE A 160 -1.66 20.96 3.22
CA PHE A 160 -1.68 22.02 2.22
C PHE A 160 -3.13 22.36 1.89
N GLN A 161 -3.46 23.65 1.90
CA GLN A 161 -4.75 24.14 1.48
C GLN A 161 -4.69 24.45 -0.01
N LEU A 162 -5.40 23.65 -0.80
CA LEU A 162 -5.51 23.78 -2.26
C LEU A 162 -6.95 24.07 -2.66
N ASP A 163 -7.17 24.44 -3.92
CA ASP A 163 -8.50 24.70 -4.47
C ASP A 163 -9.40 23.46 -4.45
N LYS A 164 -8.80 22.27 -4.66
CA LYS A 164 -9.45 20.96 -4.59
C LYS A 164 -8.71 20.04 -3.64
N SER A 165 -9.34 18.94 -3.24
CA SER A 165 -8.71 17.91 -2.42
C SER A 165 -8.32 16.69 -3.27
N TYR A 166 -7.20 16.07 -2.95
CA TYR A 166 -6.58 15.05 -3.79
C TYR A 166 -6.10 13.86 -2.96
N SER A 167 -6.36 12.65 -3.44
CA SER A 167 -5.72 11.43 -2.92
C SER A 167 -4.99 10.69 -4.04
N GLN A 168 -3.71 10.40 -3.78
CA GLN A 168 -2.80 9.66 -4.65
C GLN A 168 -1.74 8.99 -3.75
N SER A 169 -2.19 8.09 -2.88
CA SER A 169 -1.39 7.54 -1.78
C SER A 169 -0.08 6.88 -2.21
N SER A 170 -0.04 6.25 -3.39
CA SER A 170 1.17 5.70 -4.02
C SER A 170 2.27 6.75 -4.27
N THR A 171 1.99 8.04 -4.11
CA THR A 171 2.95 9.15 -4.25
C THR A 171 3.06 9.98 -2.97
N GLY A 172 2.47 9.52 -1.87
CA GLY A 172 2.48 10.21 -0.58
C GLY A 172 1.50 11.38 -0.46
N VAL A 173 0.50 11.48 -1.35
CA VAL A 173 -0.54 12.53 -1.30
C VAL A 173 -1.83 11.95 -0.72
N PHE A 174 -2.30 12.56 0.37
CA PHE A 174 -3.49 12.14 1.10
C PHE A 174 -4.40 13.35 1.33
N THR A 175 -5.70 13.09 1.40
CA THR A 175 -6.67 14.08 1.85
C THR A 175 -6.85 13.95 3.35
N GLU A 176 -6.64 15.03 4.10
CA GLU A 176 -7.04 15.10 5.49
C GLU A 176 -8.52 15.50 5.61
N LEU A 177 -9.28 14.79 6.44
CA LEU A 177 -10.64 15.19 6.79
C LEU A 177 -10.64 15.93 8.12
N ASP A 178 -11.17 17.14 8.12
CA ASP A 178 -11.40 17.90 9.35
C ASP A 178 -12.67 17.40 10.04
N LEU A 179 -12.50 16.67 11.15
CA LEU A 179 -13.62 16.19 11.97
C LEU A 179 -14.05 17.18 13.07
N LYS A 180 -13.44 18.37 13.13
CA LYS A 180 -13.80 19.41 14.11
C LYS A 180 -15.31 19.74 14.14
N PRO A 181 -16.05 19.81 13.01
CA PRO A 181 -17.49 20.07 13.06
C PRO A 181 -18.28 19.03 13.86
N TYR A 182 -17.83 17.77 13.88
CA TYR A 182 -18.45 16.73 14.71
C TYR A 182 -18.13 16.91 16.19
N VAL A 183 -16.89 17.25 16.52
CA VAL A 183 -16.48 17.51 17.91
C VAL A 183 -17.25 18.71 18.47
N ASP A 184 -17.35 19.80 17.69
CA ASP A 184 -18.12 21.00 18.07
C ASP A 184 -19.61 20.67 18.27
N PHE A 185 -20.15 19.73 17.48
CA PHE A 185 -21.51 19.23 17.65
C PHE A 185 -21.69 18.46 18.97
N LEU A 186 -20.74 17.60 19.36
CA LEU A 186 -20.79 16.88 20.64
C LEU A 186 -20.87 17.83 21.85
N ASP A 187 -20.13 18.93 21.80
CA ASP A 187 -20.15 19.96 22.86
C ASP A 187 -21.53 20.59 23.06
N THR A 188 -22.42 20.50 22.08
CA THR A 188 -23.78 21.06 22.15
C THR A 188 -24.83 20.10 22.70
N ILE A 189 -24.60 18.78 22.64
CA ILE A 189 -25.64 17.75 22.88
C ILE A 189 -25.34 16.92 24.13
N GLY A 190 -24.15 17.04 24.72
CA GLY A 190 -23.76 16.27 25.90
C GLY A 190 -23.56 14.80 25.54
N ARG A 191 -24.08 13.87 26.36
CA ARG A 191 -23.86 12.43 26.14
C ARG A 191 -24.83 11.87 25.12
N LEU A 192 -24.29 11.22 24.09
CA LEU A 192 -25.08 10.53 23.08
C LEU A 192 -24.59 9.09 22.83
N VAL A 193 -25.46 8.29 22.22
CA VAL A 193 -25.13 7.02 21.59
C VAL A 193 -25.28 7.18 20.09
N VAL A 194 -24.23 6.90 19.33
CA VAL A 194 -24.24 6.89 17.86
C VAL A 194 -24.85 5.57 17.40
N ASN A 195 -26.04 5.64 16.79
CA ASN A 195 -26.72 4.48 16.22
C ASN A 195 -26.21 4.16 14.82
N LYS A 196 -25.89 5.19 14.03
CA LYS A 196 -25.26 5.10 12.71
C LYS A 196 -24.53 6.39 12.39
N ALA A 197 -23.33 6.29 11.83
CA ALA A 197 -22.62 7.42 11.22
C ALA A 197 -22.13 7.02 9.82
N GLU A 198 -22.53 7.77 8.81
CA GLU A 198 -22.20 7.51 7.40
C GLU A 198 -21.55 8.75 6.80
N ILE A 199 -20.34 8.58 6.26
CA ILE A 199 -19.62 9.64 5.56
C ILE A 199 -19.83 9.48 4.05
N ILE A 200 -20.04 10.61 3.37
CA ILE A 200 -20.22 10.68 1.92
C ILE A 200 -19.25 11.73 1.37
N ILE A 201 -18.42 11.32 0.41
CA ILE A 201 -17.36 12.15 -0.16
C ILE A 201 -17.51 12.15 -1.69
N PRO A 202 -18.15 13.18 -2.26
CA PRO A 202 -18.28 13.32 -3.70
C PRO A 202 -16.93 13.48 -4.38
N VAL A 203 -16.80 12.86 -5.56
CA VAL A 203 -15.63 13.06 -6.43
C VAL A 203 -15.96 14.10 -7.50
N GLU A 204 -14.94 14.83 -7.94
CA GLU A 204 -15.02 15.65 -9.13
C GLU A 204 -15.25 14.79 -10.38
N PRO A 205 -15.76 15.36 -11.48
CA PRO A 205 -15.93 14.62 -12.71
C PRO A 205 -14.61 14.01 -13.21
N PHE A 206 -14.66 12.76 -13.69
CA PHE A 206 -13.49 11.97 -14.10
C PHE A 206 -13.59 11.47 -15.56
N ASP A 207 -12.49 10.92 -16.09
CA ASP A 207 -12.47 10.24 -17.38
C ASP A 207 -12.85 8.76 -17.19
N ASP A 208 -13.63 8.17 -18.10
CA ASP A 208 -14.04 6.76 -18.00
C ASP A 208 -12.86 5.78 -18.05
N ASN A 209 -11.72 6.18 -18.62
CA ASN A 209 -10.49 5.39 -18.62
C ASN A 209 -9.68 5.54 -17.33
N LEU A 210 -10.06 6.50 -16.47
CA LEU A 210 -9.38 6.85 -15.22
C LEU A 210 -10.39 6.87 -14.08
N LEU A 211 -11.01 5.72 -13.84
CA LEU A 211 -11.97 5.56 -12.75
C LEU A 211 -11.28 5.84 -11.39
N PRO A 212 -11.99 6.52 -10.46
CA PRO A 212 -11.58 6.56 -9.06
C PRO A 212 -11.40 5.14 -8.51
N LEU A 213 -10.57 5.03 -7.47
CA LEU A 213 -10.38 3.76 -6.77
C LEU A 213 -11.72 3.19 -6.30
N SER A 214 -11.93 1.88 -6.43
CA SER A 214 -13.17 1.24 -5.97
C SER A 214 -13.39 1.37 -4.46
N GLN A 215 -12.30 1.55 -3.71
CA GLN A 215 -12.30 1.69 -2.25
C GLN A 215 -11.25 2.71 -1.79
N LEU A 216 -11.51 3.32 -0.63
CA LEU A 216 -10.55 4.12 0.12
C LEU A 216 -10.60 3.71 1.59
N ASP A 217 -9.46 3.68 2.26
CA ASP A 217 -9.40 3.54 3.70
C ASP A 217 -9.28 4.94 4.34
N ILE A 218 -9.91 5.08 5.50
CA ILE A 218 -9.79 6.24 6.38
C ILE A 218 -8.77 5.87 7.44
N TYR A 219 -7.53 6.31 7.27
CA TYR A 219 -6.46 6.06 8.22
C TYR A 219 -6.50 7.05 9.37
N MET A 220 -6.26 6.57 10.59
CA MET A 220 -6.11 7.42 11.76
C MET A 220 -4.74 8.12 11.74
N ALA A 221 -4.71 9.38 12.15
CA ALA A 221 -3.50 10.17 12.28
C ALA A 221 -3.44 10.92 13.61
N ASN A 222 -2.22 11.14 14.11
CA ASN A 222 -1.98 11.97 15.30
C ASN A 222 -1.90 13.45 14.94
N ASP A 223 -1.79 14.32 15.95
CA ASP A 223 -1.67 15.78 15.83
C ASP A 223 -0.52 16.30 14.92
N GLN A 224 0.45 15.46 14.59
CA GLN A 224 1.54 15.73 13.65
C GLN A 224 1.24 15.23 12.22
N HIS A 225 -0.01 14.86 11.93
CA HIS A 225 -0.46 14.27 10.67
C HIS A 225 0.25 12.96 10.28
N LYS A 226 0.83 12.25 11.26
CA LYS A 226 1.44 10.94 11.05
C LYS A 226 0.42 9.85 11.30
N PHE A 227 0.47 8.80 10.50
CA PHE A 227 -0.38 7.62 10.71
C PHE A 227 -0.18 7.05 12.11
N ILE A 228 -1.28 6.66 12.75
CA ILE A 228 -1.24 5.89 13.99
C ILE A 228 -0.91 4.45 13.64
N GLU A 229 0.12 3.92 14.29
CA GLU A 229 0.53 2.52 14.19
C GLU A 229 -0.17 1.68 15.27
N VAL A 230 -0.67 0.52 14.87
CA VAL A 230 -1.44 -0.43 15.68
C VAL A 230 -0.83 -1.81 15.49
N TYR A 231 -0.52 -2.47 16.60
CA TYR A 231 -0.05 -3.86 16.57
C TYR A 231 -1.24 -4.82 16.36
N ASP A 232 -1.21 -5.58 15.26
CA ASP A 232 -2.15 -6.66 14.97
C ASP A 232 -1.58 -7.97 15.52
N ALA A 233 -2.06 -8.37 16.70
CA ALA A 233 -1.63 -9.58 17.37
C ALA A 233 -1.95 -10.88 16.59
N ASN A 234 -2.90 -10.85 15.64
CA ASN A 234 -3.21 -12.04 14.84
C ASN A 234 -2.26 -12.26 13.67
N LYS A 235 -1.47 -11.24 13.32
CA LYS A 235 -0.54 -11.26 12.18
C LYS A 235 0.88 -10.92 12.60
N ASP A 236 1.12 -10.85 13.91
CA ASP A 236 2.33 -10.37 14.57
C ASP A 236 3.02 -9.20 13.84
N LYS A 237 2.24 -8.16 13.49
CA LYS A 237 2.76 -7.03 12.71
C LYS A 237 2.17 -5.68 13.08
N ILE A 238 2.96 -4.64 12.86
CA ILE A 238 2.51 -3.26 12.98
C ILE A 238 1.79 -2.85 11.70
N LEU A 239 0.57 -2.33 11.86
CA LEU A 239 -0.29 -1.83 10.81
C LEU A 239 -0.64 -0.36 11.05
N TYR A 240 -1.02 0.37 10.02
CA TYR A 240 -1.73 1.63 10.18
C TYR A 240 -3.14 1.40 10.70
N GLY A 241 -3.53 2.18 11.70
CA GLY A 241 -4.88 2.20 12.23
C GLY A 241 -5.87 2.73 11.20
N VAL A 242 -6.96 1.99 10.98
CA VAL A 242 -8.03 2.33 10.04
C VAL A 242 -9.32 2.60 10.81
N ALA A 243 -9.86 3.80 10.65
CA ALA A 243 -11.12 4.25 11.26
C ALA A 243 -12.36 3.75 10.50
N GLY A 244 -12.21 3.45 9.20
CA GLY A 244 -13.29 2.95 8.35
C GLY A 244 -12.82 2.76 6.92
N GLN A 245 -13.68 2.13 6.12
CA GLN A 245 -13.46 1.94 4.69
C GLN A 245 -14.64 2.52 3.90
N LEU A 246 -14.33 3.18 2.80
CA LEU A 246 -15.27 3.76 1.87
C LEU A 246 -15.30 2.97 0.58
N THR A 247 -16.50 2.82 0.01
CA THR A 247 -16.70 2.21 -1.31
C THR A 247 -17.13 3.28 -2.30
N PHE A 248 -16.57 3.24 -3.51
CA PHE A 248 -16.95 4.13 -4.59
C PHE A 248 -18.27 3.69 -5.23
N VAL A 249 -19.18 4.65 -5.41
CA VAL A 249 -20.45 4.49 -6.11
C VAL A 249 -20.46 5.45 -7.29
N LYS A 250 -20.40 4.89 -8.51
CA LYS A 250 -20.54 5.64 -9.76
C LYS A 250 -22.00 6.00 -10.00
N ASP A 251 -22.25 7.24 -10.42
CA ASP A 251 -23.57 7.66 -10.86
C ASP A 251 -23.88 7.06 -12.25
N LYS A 252 -25.12 6.59 -12.44
CA LYS A 252 -25.47 5.74 -13.60
C LYS A 252 -25.19 6.35 -14.98
N ASP A 253 -25.27 7.68 -15.12
CA ASP A 253 -25.33 8.36 -16.42
C ASP A 253 -24.35 9.54 -16.56
N VAL A 254 -23.42 9.69 -15.61
CA VAL A 254 -22.43 10.78 -15.60
C VAL A 254 -21.10 10.25 -15.08
N ASN A 255 -20.00 10.88 -15.51
CA ASN A 255 -18.67 10.58 -14.98
C ASN A 255 -18.48 11.27 -13.62
N SER A 256 -19.40 11.00 -12.72
CA SER A 256 -19.43 11.47 -11.34
C SER A 256 -19.72 10.29 -10.42
N GLY A 257 -19.53 10.53 -9.13
CA GLY A 257 -19.84 9.56 -8.11
C GLY A 257 -19.45 10.07 -6.74
N HIS A 258 -19.46 9.17 -5.77
CA HIS A 258 -19.07 9.48 -4.41
C HIS A 258 -18.53 8.24 -3.72
N TYR A 259 -17.69 8.46 -2.72
CA TYR A 259 -17.35 7.45 -1.73
C TYR A 259 -18.37 7.48 -0.60
N ILE A 260 -18.75 6.31 -0.10
CA ILE A 260 -19.65 6.14 1.04
C ILE A 260 -19.14 5.04 1.96
N GLY A 261 -19.26 5.24 3.27
CA GLY A 261 -18.88 4.22 4.24
C GLY A 261 -19.43 4.49 5.64
N ASP A 262 -19.48 3.41 6.44
CA ASP A 262 -19.93 3.43 7.83
C ASP A 262 -18.73 3.70 8.75
N MET A 263 -18.90 4.69 9.63
CA MET A 263 -17.93 5.10 10.64
C MET A 263 -18.54 5.13 12.05
N THR A 264 -19.64 4.41 12.26
CA THR A 264 -20.43 4.42 13.50
C THR A 264 -19.57 4.17 14.72
N GLN A 265 -18.71 3.14 14.67
CA GLN A 265 -17.84 2.80 15.79
C GLN A 265 -16.82 3.89 16.08
N TYR A 266 -16.16 4.43 15.05
CA TYR A 266 -15.13 5.47 15.22
C TYR A 266 -15.71 6.74 15.84
N PHE A 267 -16.84 7.24 15.31
CA PHE A 267 -17.50 8.41 15.86
C PHE A 267 -18.04 8.16 17.29
N GLN A 268 -18.50 6.95 17.61
CA GLN A 268 -18.86 6.58 18.98
C GLN A 268 -17.66 6.64 19.94
N GLN A 269 -16.46 6.24 19.50
CA GLN A 269 -15.24 6.32 20.33
C GLN A 269 -14.82 7.76 20.58
N ILE A 270 -14.95 8.65 19.59
CA ILE A 270 -14.76 10.10 19.76
C ILE A 270 -15.79 10.64 20.78
N ALA A 271 -17.07 10.29 20.63
CA ALA A 271 -18.13 10.73 21.56
C ALA A 271 -17.92 10.24 23.00
N ASN A 272 -17.27 9.10 23.19
CA ASN A 272 -16.91 8.56 24.50
C ASN A 272 -15.66 9.23 25.11
N GLY A 273 -14.91 10.03 24.34
CA GLY A 273 -13.62 10.58 24.74
C GLY A 273 -12.48 9.56 24.73
N ASN A 274 -12.64 8.45 24.02
CA ASN A 274 -11.61 7.40 23.93
C ASN A 274 -10.57 7.67 22.83
N ILE A 275 -10.85 8.64 21.95
CA ILE A 275 -9.95 9.07 20.88
C ILE A 275 -9.71 10.57 21.08
N GLU A 276 -8.48 10.93 21.43
CA GLU A 276 -8.06 12.32 21.61
C GLU A 276 -7.59 12.92 20.28
N ASP A 277 -6.87 12.12 19.48
CA ASP A 277 -6.45 12.46 18.12
C ASP A 277 -7.48 11.96 17.10
N TYR A 278 -8.38 12.84 16.67
CA TYR A 278 -9.44 12.50 15.71
C TYR A 278 -9.07 12.81 14.25
N GLN A 279 -7.81 13.15 13.96
CA GLN A 279 -7.38 13.44 12.59
C GLN A 279 -7.40 12.16 11.76
N VAL A 280 -7.89 12.27 10.52
CA VAL A 280 -7.96 11.13 9.61
C VAL A 280 -7.52 11.49 8.20
N LEU A 281 -6.89 10.53 7.53
CA LEU A 281 -6.32 10.65 6.20
C LEU A 281 -6.99 9.66 5.25
N LEU A 282 -7.43 10.13 4.09
CA LEU A 282 -7.99 9.29 3.03
C LEU A 282 -6.90 8.77 2.11
N GLY A 283 -6.81 7.46 1.99
CA GLY A 283 -5.87 6.83 1.08
C GLY A 283 -6.39 5.54 0.46
N GLN A 284 -5.62 5.02 -0.49
CA GLN A 284 -5.89 3.69 -1.04
C GLN A 284 -5.83 2.63 0.07
N PRO A 285 -6.66 1.57 0.00
CA PRO A 285 -6.53 0.45 0.91
C PRO A 285 -5.15 -0.18 0.81
N SER A 286 -4.68 -0.74 1.92
CA SER A 286 -3.37 -1.39 1.97
C SER A 286 -2.26 -0.46 1.48
N LEU A 287 -1.97 0.63 2.23
CA LEU A 287 -0.77 1.47 1.99
C LEU A 287 0.52 0.66 1.92
N TYR A 288 0.49 -0.56 2.42
CA TYR A 288 1.44 -1.62 2.15
C TYR A 288 1.54 -1.86 0.63
N ASN A 289 2.46 -1.13 0.01
CA ASN A 289 3.44 -1.72 -0.91
C ASN A 289 2.92 -2.20 -2.28
N SER A 290 1.61 -2.14 -2.51
CA SER A 290 0.96 -2.47 -3.77
C SER A 290 0.65 -1.19 -4.54
N VAL A 291 1.10 -1.13 -5.79
CA VAL A 291 0.63 -0.10 -6.72
C VAL A 291 -0.73 -0.57 -7.24
N ILE A 292 -1.79 -0.28 -6.48
CA ILE A 292 -3.16 -0.58 -6.91
C ILE A 292 -3.56 0.42 -8.01
N ASN A 293 -3.23 1.69 -7.81
CA ASN A 293 -3.43 2.74 -8.79
C ASN A 293 -2.42 3.89 -8.55
N VAL A 294 -1.99 4.53 -9.63
CA VAL A 294 -1.22 5.79 -9.58
C VAL A 294 -2.06 6.99 -10.03
N HIS A 295 -3.30 6.78 -10.44
CA HIS A 295 -4.23 7.83 -10.77
C HIS A 295 -4.65 8.59 -9.52
N GLN A 296 -4.82 9.89 -9.69
CA GLN A 296 -5.23 10.81 -8.66
C GLN A 296 -6.75 10.86 -8.56
N THR A 297 -7.29 10.56 -7.38
CA THR A 297 -8.70 10.86 -7.08
C THR A 297 -8.82 12.31 -6.65
N VAL A 298 -9.75 13.05 -7.27
CA VAL A 298 -10.03 14.45 -6.94
C VAL A 298 -11.39 14.53 -6.26
N PHE A 299 -11.45 15.07 -5.04
CA PHE A 299 -12.69 15.20 -4.29
C PHE A 299 -13.26 16.61 -4.39
N ASN A 300 -14.58 16.69 -4.36
CA ASN A 300 -15.28 17.95 -4.15
C ASN A 300 -15.29 18.26 -2.65
N LYS A 301 -14.27 19.00 -2.20
CA LYS A 301 -14.02 19.29 -0.79
C LYS A 301 -15.13 20.09 -0.09
N ASP A 302 -15.94 20.81 -0.86
CA ASP A 302 -17.00 21.68 -0.32
C ASP A 302 -18.32 20.93 -0.10
N GLN A 303 -18.39 19.64 -0.46
CA GLN A 303 -19.59 18.81 -0.42
C GLN A 303 -19.39 17.51 0.35
N ILE A 304 -18.55 17.51 1.38
CA ILE A 304 -18.36 16.33 2.23
C ILE A 304 -19.48 16.31 3.28
N TYR A 305 -20.18 15.18 3.40
CA TYR A 305 -21.30 15.01 4.31
C TYR A 305 -21.03 13.93 5.35
N LEU A 306 -21.48 14.20 6.58
CA LEU A 306 -21.53 13.21 7.66
C LEU A 306 -22.97 13.12 8.17
N ASN A 307 -23.62 11.99 7.90
CA ASN A 307 -24.97 11.70 8.36
C ASN A 307 -24.90 10.93 9.68
N ILE A 308 -25.43 11.50 10.77
CA ILE A 308 -25.40 10.88 12.10
C ILE A 308 -26.83 10.67 12.61
N TYR A 309 -27.09 9.42 12.99
CA TYR A 309 -28.29 9.01 13.69
C TYR A 309 -27.89 8.66 15.12
N TYR A 310 -28.45 9.35 16.12
CA TYR A 310 -28.04 9.21 17.50
C TYR A 310 -29.23 9.23 18.46
N SER A 311 -28.98 8.76 19.68
CA SER A 311 -29.89 8.83 20.82
C SER A 311 -29.25 9.66 21.93
N GLU A 312 -29.96 10.64 22.46
CA GLU A 312 -29.49 11.42 23.62
C GLU A 312 -29.66 10.59 24.90
N LEU A 313 -28.63 10.61 25.75
CA LEU A 313 -28.71 10.01 27.08
C LEU A 313 -29.09 11.12 28.07
N GLN A 314 -30.28 11.00 28.66
CA GLN A 314 -30.74 11.85 29.76
C GLN A 314 -30.01 11.51 31.07
#